data_AF-H5SCN1-F1
#
_entry.id   AF-H5SCN1-F1
#
_cell.length_a   1.000
_cell.length_b   1.000
_cell.length_c   1.000
_cell.angle_alpha   90.00
_cell.angle_beta   90.00
_cell.angle_gamma   90.00
#
_symmetry.space_group_name_H-M   'P 1'
#
loop_
_entity.id
_entity.type
_entity.pdbx_description
1 polymer ?
#
loop_
_entity_poly.entity_id
_entity_poly.type
_entity_poly.pdbx_seq_one_letter_code
_entity_poly.pdbx_strand_id
1 'polypeptide(L)'
;MNADVPTAFEMLLEAMNGEKVHLADAVREATLQGRFDEAQRLLARTQYLERLVGQVRQLRGAWDQLESGALPTVDLGPPMVRELAQSNDATARYRMIKEPMPSDDDQNAPELELVDRLFGTRRSGRRQRRQPVDRTPQSEYRVPILEALEELGGAGHVTQVLRIVYRKMKDRLTKDDLERLPSGGDYRWRNTAQWERKHMIGEGLLRDDSPKGVWEMTEAGRAYLEQVRQQGGEEHEP
;
A
#
# COMPACT_ATOMS: atom_id res chain seq x y z
N MET A 1 4.63 10.27 -16.73
CA MET A 1 4.85 11.20 -15.60
C MET A 1 5.46 10.37 -14.50
N ASN A 2 6.71 10.67 -14.12
CA ASN A 2 7.35 10.03 -12.99
C ASN A 2 6.53 10.38 -11.74
N ALA A 3 6.07 9.38 -10.99
CA ALA A 3 5.41 9.64 -9.72
C ALA A 3 6.45 10.31 -8.81
N ASP A 4 6.19 11.56 -8.46
CA ASP A 4 7.02 12.32 -7.54
C ASP A 4 6.91 11.71 -6.13
N VAL A 5 7.96 11.80 -5.32
CA VAL A 5 8.04 11.15 -4.00
C VAL A 5 6.87 11.54 -3.09
N PRO A 6 6.41 12.81 -3.04
CA PRO A 6 5.20 13.20 -2.32
C PRO A 6 3.93 12.47 -2.79
N THR A 7 3.83 12.16 -4.08
CA THR A 7 2.71 11.41 -4.65
C THR A 7 2.71 9.97 -4.16
N ALA A 8 3.88 9.34 -4.07
CA ALA A 8 4.00 7.97 -3.53
C ALA A 8 3.61 7.90 -2.05
N PHE A 9 3.95 8.91 -1.25
CA PHE A 9 3.51 9.01 0.15
C PHE A 9 1.99 9.12 0.27
N GLU A 10 1.34 9.94 -0.56
CA GLU A 10 -0.12 10.07 -0.55
C GLU A 10 -0.82 8.79 -0.97
N MET A 11 -0.28 8.09 -1.98
CA MET A 11 -0.81 6.80 -2.41
C MET A 11 -0.70 5.73 -1.32
N LEU A 12 0.43 5.67 -0.62
CA LEU A 12 0.62 4.74 0.49
C LEU A 12 -0.35 5.06 1.64
N LEU A 13 -0.49 6.34 1.99
CA LEU A 13 -1.44 6.78 3.02
C LEU A 13 -2.88 6.44 2.63
N GLU A 14 -3.27 6.63 1.37
CA GLU A 14 -4.59 6.25 0.87
C GLU A 14 -4.82 4.74 1.00
N ALA A 15 -3.87 3.91 0.59
CA ALA A 15 -3.95 2.45 0.69
C ALA A 15 -4.09 1.96 2.13
N MET A 16 -3.25 2.49 3.03
CA MET A 16 -3.29 2.13 4.45
C MET A 16 -4.60 2.60 5.11
N ASN A 17 -5.13 3.74 4.70
CA ASN A 17 -6.44 4.20 5.16
C ASN A 17 -7.57 3.31 4.60
N GLY A 18 -7.42 2.75 3.39
CA GLY A 18 -8.33 1.74 2.84
C GLY A 18 -8.34 0.45 3.65
N GLU A 19 -7.17 -0.12 3.94
CA GLU A 19 -7.06 -1.32 4.78
C GLU A 19 -7.66 -1.11 6.18
N LYS A 20 -7.49 0.10 6.73
CA LYS A 20 -8.10 0.47 8.01
C LYS A 20 -9.64 0.42 7.97
N VAL A 21 -10.25 0.80 6.85
CA VAL A 21 -11.70 0.71 6.66
C VAL A 21 -12.15 -0.76 6.65
N HIS A 22 -11.45 -1.61 5.89
CA HIS A 22 -11.75 -3.05 5.85
C HIS A 22 -11.61 -3.70 7.24
N LEU A 23 -10.56 -3.37 8.00
CA LEU A 23 -10.38 -3.87 9.35
C LEU A 23 -11.49 -3.41 10.29
N ALA A 24 -11.95 -2.15 10.17
CA ALA A 24 -13.04 -1.64 10.98
C ALA A 24 -14.38 -2.34 10.68
N ASP A 25 -14.62 -2.72 9.43
CA ASP A 25 -15.79 -3.52 9.05
C ASP A 25 -15.71 -4.95 9.56
N ALA A 26 -14.53 -5.57 9.49
CA ALA A 26 -14.29 -6.90 10.03
C ALA A 26 -14.45 -6.95 11.57
N VAL A 27 -13.98 -5.94 12.29
CA VAL A 27 -14.20 -5.80 13.74
C VAL A 27 -15.70 -5.73 14.05
N ARG A 28 -16.46 -4.94 13.28
CA ARG A 28 -17.90 -4.79 13.47
C ARG A 28 -18.61 -6.12 13.26
N GLU A 29 -18.27 -6.84 12.20
CA GLU A 29 -18.87 -8.13 11.88
C GLU A 29 -18.58 -9.18 12.96
N ALA A 30 -17.31 -9.30 13.36
CA ALA A 30 -16.91 -10.21 14.44
C ALA A 30 -17.66 -9.89 15.76
N THR A 31 -17.87 -8.61 16.06
CA THR A 31 -18.62 -8.18 17.26
C THR A 31 -20.11 -8.55 17.18
N LEU A 32 -20.76 -8.33 16.03
CA LEU A 32 -22.17 -8.66 15.84
C LEU A 32 -22.42 -10.17 15.92
N GLN A 33 -21.45 -10.98 15.50
CA GLN A 33 -21.52 -12.43 15.56
C GLN A 33 -21.05 -13.02 16.91
N GLY A 34 -20.76 -12.18 17.91
CA GLY A 34 -20.29 -12.63 19.23
C GLY A 34 -18.88 -13.24 19.23
N ARG A 35 -18.12 -13.09 18.14
CA ARG A 35 -16.72 -13.55 18.00
C ARG A 35 -15.77 -12.55 18.62
N PHE A 36 -15.84 -12.39 19.95
CA PHE A 36 -15.12 -11.34 20.67
C PHE A 36 -13.59 -11.46 20.60
N ASP A 37 -13.03 -12.67 20.62
CA ASP A 37 -11.58 -12.89 20.49
C ASP A 37 -11.06 -12.44 19.11
N GLU A 38 -11.86 -12.65 18.07
CA GLU A 38 -11.51 -12.20 16.72
C GLU A 38 -11.65 -10.69 16.57
N ALA A 39 -12.70 -10.11 17.14
CA ALA A 39 -12.88 -8.66 17.20
C ALA A 39 -11.69 -7.99 17.91
N GLN A 40 -11.20 -8.56 19.02
CA GLN A 40 -10.03 -8.06 19.75
C GLN A 40 -8.75 -8.12 18.91
N ARG A 41 -8.51 -9.23 18.19
CA ARG A 41 -7.33 -9.34 17.30
C ARG A 41 -7.38 -8.34 16.14
N LEU A 42 -8.55 -8.18 15.52
CA LEU A 42 -8.75 -7.21 14.44
C LEU A 42 -8.61 -5.76 14.92
N LEU A 43 -9.04 -5.47 16.15
CA LEU A 43 -8.82 -4.18 16.81
C LEU A 43 -7.33 -3.90 17.04
N ALA A 44 -6.58 -4.87 17.58
CA ALA A 44 -5.13 -4.72 17.78
C ALA A 44 -4.39 -4.45 16.46
N ARG A 45 -4.78 -5.17 15.38
CA ARG A 45 -4.25 -4.93 14.03
C ARG A 45 -4.58 -3.53 13.52
N THR A 46 -5.79 -3.05 13.77
CA THR A 46 -6.23 -1.69 13.40
C THR A 46 -5.39 -0.62 14.12
N GLN A 47 -5.16 -0.78 15.43
CA GLN A 47 -4.34 0.14 16.23
C GLN A 47 -2.87 0.17 15.77
N TYR A 48 -2.32 -0.97 15.38
CA TYR A 48 -0.98 -1.04 14.79
C TYR A 48 -0.93 -0.29 13.44
N LEU A 49 -1.92 -0.49 12.57
CA LEU A 49 -2.02 0.21 11.30
C LEU A 49 -2.13 1.73 11.47
N GLU A 50 -2.87 2.21 12.48
CA GLU A 50 -2.95 3.65 12.79
C GLU A 50 -1.60 4.25 13.18
N ARG A 51 -0.79 3.52 13.97
CA ARG A 51 0.57 3.94 14.31
C ARG A 51 1.44 4.05 13.06
N LEU A 52 1.40 3.04 12.19
CA LEU A 52 2.14 3.06 10.93
C LEU A 52 1.74 4.24 10.05
N VAL A 53 0.43 4.53 9.91
CA VAL A 53 -0.05 5.71 9.17
C VAL A 53 0.52 7.00 9.74
N GLY A 54 0.64 7.10 11.07
CA GLY A 54 1.30 8.23 11.73
C GLY A 54 2.77 8.38 11.35
N GLN A 55 3.52 7.28 11.35
CA GLN A 55 4.94 7.27 10.95
C GLN A 55 5.13 7.68 9.49
N VAL A 56 4.28 7.19 8.58
CA VAL A 56 4.33 7.56 7.17
C VAL A 56 4.06 9.06 6.97
N ARG A 57 3.14 9.65 7.74
CA ARG A 57 2.90 11.11 7.71
C ARG A 57 4.10 11.91 8.24
N GLN A 58 4.75 11.43 9.29
CA GLN A 58 5.97 12.08 9.81
C GLN A 58 7.11 12.03 8.79
N LEU A 59 7.31 10.87 8.16
CA LEU A 59 8.34 10.69 7.14
C LEU A 59 8.11 11.60 5.93
N ARG A 60 6.85 11.74 5.48
CA ARG A 60 6.49 12.71 4.46
C ARG A 60 6.83 14.14 4.89
N GLY A 61 6.47 14.55 6.10
CA GLY A 61 6.78 15.89 6.59
C GLY A 61 8.30 16.16 6.67
N ALA A 62 9.09 15.15 7.05
CA ALA A 62 10.54 15.24 7.02
C ALA A 62 11.10 15.35 5.60
N TRP A 63 10.50 14.65 4.63
CA TRP A 63 10.84 14.75 3.22
C TRP A 63 10.56 16.15 2.65
N ASP A 64 9.39 16.72 2.95
CA ASP A 64 9.02 18.07 2.51
C ASP A 64 9.99 19.15 3.02
N GLN A 65 10.54 18.98 4.23
CA GLN A 65 11.55 19.87 4.82
C GLN A 65 12.90 19.79 4.09
N LEU A 66 13.30 18.59 3.68
CA LEU A 66 14.54 18.34 2.94
C LEU A 66 14.51 18.97 1.54
N GLU A 67 13.36 18.90 0.85
CA GLU A 67 13.17 19.56 -0.46
C GLU A 67 13.10 21.09 -0.35
N SER A 68 12.61 21.61 0.78
CA SER A 68 12.51 23.05 1.04
C SER A 68 13.85 23.73 1.38
N GLY A 69 14.96 22.97 1.40
CA GLY A 69 16.30 23.48 1.73
C GLY A 69 16.51 23.81 3.21
N ALA A 70 15.56 23.45 4.07
CA ALA A 70 15.68 23.58 5.51
C ALA A 70 16.33 22.31 6.07
N LEU A 71 17.57 22.39 6.55
CA LEU A 71 18.18 21.28 7.28
C LEU A 71 17.30 20.95 8.51
N PRO A 72 17.02 19.67 8.77
CA PRO A 72 16.16 19.29 9.88
C PRO A 72 16.81 19.67 11.22
N THR A 73 16.11 20.42 12.07
CA THR A 73 16.39 20.51 13.51
C THR A 73 15.77 19.34 14.29
N VAL A 74 15.30 18.30 13.59
CA VAL A 74 14.72 17.11 14.22
C VAL A 74 15.85 16.11 14.48
N ASP A 75 16.26 16.01 15.74
CA ASP A 75 17.17 14.99 16.25
C ASP A 75 16.47 13.61 16.16
N LEU A 76 16.82 12.83 15.12
CA LEU A 76 16.22 11.52 14.82
C LEU A 76 17.19 10.36 15.11
N GLY A 77 18.07 10.47 16.11
CA GLY A 77 18.96 9.38 16.52
C GLY A 77 18.82 9.01 18.01
N PRO A 78 18.93 7.72 18.40
CA PRO A 78 19.22 7.36 19.78
C PRO A 78 20.54 8.04 20.24
N PRO A 79 20.75 8.30 21.55
CA PRO A 79 21.92 9.03 22.05
C PRO A 79 23.27 8.46 21.57
N MET A 80 23.31 7.19 21.17
CA MET A 80 24.48 6.49 20.63
C MET A 80 24.98 7.03 19.28
N VAL A 81 24.15 7.72 18.48
CA VAL A 81 24.57 8.31 17.19
C VAL A 81 25.36 9.61 17.40
N ARG A 82 25.18 10.25 18.55
CA ARG A 82 25.80 11.54 18.91
C ARG A 82 27.30 11.42 19.17
N GLU A 83 27.73 10.28 19.70
CA GLU A 83 29.14 10.00 20.04
C GLU A 83 29.96 9.51 18.82
N LEU A 84 29.29 8.90 17.84
CA LEU A 84 29.90 8.40 16.60
C LEU A 84 30.15 9.47 15.53
N ALA A 85 29.48 10.63 15.62
CA ALA A 85 29.73 11.77 14.73
C ALA A 85 31.03 12.52 15.07
N GLN A 86 31.61 12.27 16.24
CA GLN A 86 32.84 12.92 16.72
C GLN A 86 34.07 12.00 16.69
N SER A 87 33.91 10.75 16.25
CA SER A 87 35.01 9.77 16.18
C SER A 87 35.57 9.68 14.75
N ASN A 88 36.88 9.88 14.63
CA ASN A 88 37.62 9.94 13.36
C ASN A 88 38.13 8.57 12.84
N ASP A 89 37.68 7.44 13.39
CA ASP A 89 38.18 6.13 12.96
C ASP A 89 37.12 5.32 12.20
N ALA A 90 37.28 5.28 10.86
CA ALA A 90 36.40 4.59 9.93
C ALA A 90 36.50 3.05 10.00
N THR A 91 37.47 2.51 10.73
CA THR A 91 37.80 1.08 10.71
C THR A 91 36.99 0.25 11.72
N ALA A 92 36.41 0.90 12.74
CA ALA A 92 35.58 0.23 13.76
C ALA A 92 34.15 -0.07 13.29
N ARG A 93 33.62 0.71 12.32
CA ARG A 93 32.22 0.59 11.84
C ARG A 93 31.93 -0.74 11.14
N TYR A 94 32.93 -1.37 10.52
CA TYR A 94 32.72 -2.57 9.73
C TYR A 94 32.76 -3.87 10.54
N ARG A 95 33.19 -3.83 11.82
CA ARG A 95 33.47 -5.04 12.61
C ARG A 95 32.28 -5.52 13.46
N MET A 96 31.21 -4.72 13.61
CA MET A 96 30.10 -5.00 14.53
C MET A 96 28.81 -5.52 13.86
N ILE A 97 28.80 -5.72 12.53
CA ILE A 97 27.63 -6.25 11.78
C ILE A 97 27.57 -7.78 11.86
N LYS A 98 28.54 -8.44 12.51
CA LYS A 98 28.71 -9.89 12.41
C LYS A 98 28.99 -10.59 13.74
N GLU A 99 28.15 -10.41 14.74
CA GLU A 99 28.01 -11.39 15.84
C GLU A 99 26.54 -11.57 16.26
N PRO A 100 26.10 -12.80 16.59
CA PRO A 100 24.67 -13.12 16.78
C PRO A 100 24.15 -12.69 18.16
N MET A 101 22.87 -12.32 18.21
CA MET A 101 22.15 -11.91 19.43
C MET A 101 22.15 -13.02 20.50
N PRO A 102 22.42 -12.70 21.79
CA PRO A 102 22.21 -13.64 22.88
C PRO A 102 20.71 -13.79 23.20
N SER A 103 20.35 -15.01 23.60
CA SER A 103 19.00 -15.53 23.81
C SER A 103 18.32 -15.09 25.12
N ASP A 104 16.98 -15.04 25.04
CA ASP A 104 15.92 -15.07 26.06
C ASP A 104 16.32 -15.21 27.55
N ASP A 105 16.06 -14.15 28.33
CA ASP A 105 15.34 -14.13 29.63
C ASP A 105 15.67 -12.81 30.38
N ASP A 106 14.68 -11.93 30.59
CA ASP A 106 14.42 -11.37 31.93
C ASP A 106 13.12 -10.54 31.98
N GLN A 107 12.33 -10.76 33.03
CA GLN A 107 11.00 -10.20 33.25
C GLN A 107 11.09 -8.85 33.98
N ASN A 108 11.26 -7.74 33.27
CA ASN A 108 10.73 -6.43 33.69
C ASN A 108 10.85 -5.42 32.54
N ALA A 109 9.73 -5.04 31.93
CA ALA A 109 9.68 -4.12 30.79
C ALA A 109 9.26 -2.70 31.25
N PRO A 110 10.20 -1.83 31.64
CA PRO A 110 9.93 -0.45 32.07
C PRO A 110 9.36 0.43 30.94
N GLU A 111 9.29 -0.06 29.71
CA GLU A 111 8.72 0.64 28.56
C GLU A 111 7.20 0.85 28.70
N LEU A 112 6.49 0.01 29.46
CA LEU A 112 5.03 0.11 29.61
C LEU A 112 4.58 1.31 30.46
N GLU A 113 5.35 1.72 31.47
CA GLU A 113 5.06 2.93 32.26
C GLU A 113 5.22 4.23 31.47
N LEU A 114 6.06 4.20 30.44
CA LEU A 114 6.30 5.34 29.57
C LEU A 114 5.10 5.58 28.62
N VAL A 115 4.35 4.52 28.30
CA VAL A 115 3.20 4.54 27.40
C VAL A 115 2.00 5.25 28.05
N ASP A 116 1.70 4.97 29.32
CA ASP A 116 0.61 5.65 30.02
C ASP A 116 0.88 7.16 30.23
N ARG A 117 2.16 7.55 30.38
CA ARG A 117 2.58 8.95 30.46
C ARG A 117 2.50 9.70 29.13
N LEU A 118 2.61 9.01 28.00
CA LEU A 118 2.66 9.62 26.67
C LEU A 118 1.29 9.71 25.97
N PHE A 119 0.30 8.87 26.33
CA PHE A 119 -0.94 8.71 25.55
C PHE A 119 -2.25 8.97 26.33
N GLY A 120 -2.31 10.07 27.11
CA GLY A 120 -3.48 10.46 27.91
C GLY A 120 -4.85 10.38 27.20
N THR A 121 -5.87 9.95 27.95
CA THR A 121 -7.25 9.69 27.50
C THR A 121 -8.01 10.96 27.10
N ARG A 122 -8.60 11.04 25.89
CA ARG A 122 -9.65 12.04 25.56
C ARG A 122 -10.80 11.51 24.69
N ARG A 123 -11.99 11.93 25.11
CA ARG A 123 -13.35 11.51 24.73
C ARG A 123 -13.72 11.81 23.28
N SER A 124 -14.50 10.91 22.68
CA SER A 124 -14.98 10.93 21.30
C SER A 124 -16.13 11.93 21.05
N GLY A 125 -15.94 12.83 20.10
CA GLY A 125 -17.02 13.57 19.44
C GLY A 125 -17.58 12.79 18.25
N ARG A 126 -18.90 12.63 18.21
CA ARG A 126 -19.70 11.89 17.22
C ARG A 126 -19.52 12.47 15.80
N ARG A 127 -18.95 11.70 14.85
CA ARG A 127 -18.85 12.08 13.42
C ARG A 127 -19.86 11.30 12.58
N GLN A 128 -20.60 12.01 11.73
CA GLN A 128 -21.67 11.48 10.88
C GLN A 128 -21.12 10.58 9.74
N ARG A 129 -21.89 9.53 9.40
CA ARG A 129 -21.60 8.50 8.38
C ARG A 129 -21.49 9.10 6.98
N ARG A 130 -20.47 8.70 6.20
CA ARG A 130 -20.36 8.96 4.75
C ARG A 130 -20.95 7.78 3.97
N GLN A 131 -21.52 8.05 2.80
CA GLN A 131 -22.24 7.06 1.97
C GLN A 131 -21.28 6.08 1.24
N PRO A 132 -21.75 4.87 0.89
CA PRO A 132 -20.97 3.88 0.13
C PRO A 132 -20.65 4.40 -1.28
N VAL A 133 -19.47 4.06 -1.81
CA VAL A 133 -19.03 4.40 -3.18
C VAL A 133 -19.15 3.14 -4.02
N ASP A 134 -19.84 3.21 -5.14
CA ASP A 134 -20.11 2.07 -6.05
C ASP A 134 -18.97 1.98 -7.08
N ARG A 135 -18.02 1.06 -6.88
CA ARG A 135 -16.80 0.95 -7.70
C ARG A 135 -16.69 -0.41 -8.36
N THR A 136 -16.19 -0.43 -9.59
CA THR A 136 -15.82 -1.67 -10.28
C THR A 136 -14.79 -2.43 -9.44
N PRO A 137 -15.02 -3.72 -9.13
CA PRO A 137 -14.08 -4.54 -8.39
C PRO A 137 -12.69 -4.57 -9.02
N GLN A 138 -11.65 -4.57 -8.17
CA GLN A 138 -10.25 -4.57 -8.62
C GLN A 138 -9.91 -5.76 -9.53
N SER A 139 -10.44 -6.95 -9.22
CA SER A 139 -10.21 -8.17 -9.98
C SER A 139 -10.71 -8.09 -11.43
N GLU A 140 -11.70 -7.24 -11.72
CA GLU A 140 -12.21 -7.06 -13.09
C GLU A 140 -11.20 -6.39 -14.03
N TYR A 141 -10.16 -5.74 -13.49
CA TYR A 141 -9.11 -5.09 -14.28
C TYR A 141 -8.03 -6.07 -14.75
N ARG A 142 -7.96 -7.28 -14.17
CA ARG A 142 -6.90 -8.26 -14.44
C ARG A 142 -6.81 -8.64 -15.92
N VAL A 143 -7.90 -9.20 -16.46
CA VAL A 143 -7.95 -9.65 -17.86
C VAL A 143 -7.74 -8.49 -18.83
N PRO A 144 -8.42 -7.32 -18.70
CA PRO A 144 -8.16 -6.17 -19.54
C PRO A 144 -6.70 -5.67 -19.55
N ILE A 145 -5.98 -5.77 -18.41
CA ILE A 145 -4.56 -5.40 -18.34
C ILE A 145 -3.69 -6.40 -19.11
N LEU A 146 -3.92 -7.70 -18.94
CA LEU A 146 -3.16 -8.74 -19.65
C LEU A 146 -3.41 -8.68 -21.16
N GLU A 147 -4.67 -8.50 -21.59
CA GLU A 147 -4.99 -8.29 -23.00
C GLU A 147 -4.35 -7.02 -23.56
N ALA A 148 -4.33 -5.93 -22.78
CA ALA A 148 -3.66 -4.70 -23.20
C ALA A 148 -2.16 -4.89 -23.41
N LEU A 149 -1.51 -5.72 -22.58
CA LEU A 149 -0.10 -6.05 -22.72
C LEU A 149 0.15 -6.98 -23.92
N GLU A 150 -0.70 -7.99 -24.12
CA GLU A 150 -0.67 -8.86 -25.30
C GLU A 150 -0.81 -8.05 -26.60
N GLU A 151 -1.77 -7.11 -26.66
CA GLU A 151 -1.96 -6.19 -27.80
C GLU A 151 -0.72 -5.33 -28.08
N LEU A 152 0.10 -5.04 -27.05
CA LEU A 152 1.34 -4.26 -27.17
C LEU A 152 2.59 -5.13 -27.40
N GLY A 153 2.43 -6.44 -27.61
CA GLY A 153 3.55 -7.37 -27.83
C GLY A 153 4.20 -7.89 -26.54
N GLY A 154 3.44 -7.90 -25.44
CA GLY A 154 3.87 -8.40 -24.12
C GLY A 154 4.44 -7.34 -23.18
N ALA A 155 4.71 -6.13 -23.67
CA ALA A 155 5.26 -5.03 -22.90
C ALA A 155 4.72 -3.69 -23.38
N GLY A 156 4.49 -2.74 -22.48
CA GLY A 156 3.94 -1.44 -22.87
C GLY A 156 4.10 -0.35 -21.83
N HIS A 157 4.18 0.91 -22.29
CA HIS A 157 4.20 2.05 -21.38
C HIS A 157 2.85 2.19 -20.67
N VAL A 158 2.85 2.49 -19.37
CA VAL A 158 1.64 2.53 -18.51
C VAL A 158 0.51 3.33 -19.15
N THR A 159 0.81 4.50 -19.72
CA THR A 159 -0.20 5.35 -20.37
C THR A 159 -0.87 4.67 -21.56
N GLN A 160 -0.14 3.87 -22.34
CA GLN A 160 -0.68 3.12 -23.48
C GLN A 160 -1.53 1.93 -22.99
N VAL A 161 -1.02 1.20 -22.00
CA VAL A 161 -1.74 0.08 -21.36
C VAL A 161 -3.07 0.56 -20.80
N LEU A 162 -3.05 1.60 -19.95
CA LEU A 162 -4.27 2.14 -19.33
C LEU A 162 -5.26 2.67 -20.37
N ARG A 163 -4.81 3.23 -21.49
CA ARG A 163 -5.70 3.64 -22.59
C ARG A 163 -6.45 2.46 -23.21
N ILE A 164 -5.78 1.32 -23.38
CA ILE A 164 -6.40 0.09 -23.91
C ILE A 164 -7.34 -0.52 -22.87
N VAL A 165 -6.92 -0.58 -21.60
CA VAL A 165 -7.76 -1.04 -20.47
C VAL A 165 -9.06 -0.23 -20.40
N TYR A 166 -8.98 1.10 -20.48
CA TYR A 166 -10.17 1.95 -20.52
C TYR A 166 -11.11 1.58 -21.66
N ARG A 167 -10.58 1.42 -22.88
CA ARG A 167 -11.40 1.06 -24.05
C ARG A 167 -12.13 -0.26 -23.87
N LYS A 168 -11.51 -1.24 -23.20
CA LYS A 168 -12.09 -2.56 -22.92
C LYS A 168 -13.11 -2.54 -21.76
N MET A 169 -12.92 -1.65 -20.79
CA MET A 169 -13.73 -1.62 -19.56
C MET A 169 -14.79 -0.52 -19.54
N LYS A 170 -14.76 0.46 -20.46
CA LYS A 170 -15.62 1.66 -20.42
C LYS A 170 -17.11 1.38 -20.19
N ASP A 171 -17.61 0.23 -20.64
CA ASP A 171 -19.03 -0.15 -20.53
C ASP A 171 -19.35 -0.83 -19.18
N ARG A 172 -18.33 -1.20 -18.40
CA ARG A 172 -18.41 -1.78 -17.04
C ARG A 172 -18.10 -0.77 -15.94
N LEU A 173 -17.36 0.30 -16.25
CA LEU A 173 -16.97 1.32 -15.27
C LEU A 173 -18.20 2.07 -14.72
N THR A 174 -18.25 2.23 -13.40
CA THR A 174 -19.32 2.98 -12.75
C THR A 174 -19.10 4.49 -12.90
N LYS A 175 -20.10 5.28 -12.49
CA LYS A 175 -19.95 6.74 -12.42
C LYS A 175 -18.82 7.15 -11.48
N ASP A 176 -18.71 6.49 -10.32
CA ASP A 176 -17.71 6.81 -9.31
C ASP A 176 -16.30 6.49 -9.81
N ASP A 177 -16.13 5.42 -10.59
CA ASP A 177 -14.84 5.04 -11.20
C ASP A 177 -14.28 6.13 -12.13
N LEU A 178 -15.17 6.85 -12.80
CA LEU A 178 -14.85 7.96 -13.71
C LEU A 178 -14.68 9.30 -12.97
N GLU A 179 -14.86 9.34 -11.65
CA GLU A 179 -14.53 10.53 -10.87
C GLU A 179 -13.02 10.69 -10.73
N ARG A 180 -12.60 11.95 -10.62
CA ARG A 180 -11.24 12.26 -10.21
C ARG A 180 -11.07 11.92 -8.73
N LEU A 181 -9.86 11.48 -8.39
CA LEU A 181 -9.46 11.45 -7.00
C LEU A 181 -9.52 12.86 -6.40
N PRO A 182 -9.78 13.01 -5.08
CA PRO A 182 -9.77 14.31 -4.42
C PRO A 182 -8.47 15.10 -4.59
N SER A 183 -7.35 14.42 -4.89
CA SER A 183 -6.04 15.00 -5.21
C SER A 183 -5.94 15.58 -6.63
N GLY A 184 -6.94 15.36 -7.50
CA GLY A 184 -7.05 15.92 -8.85
C GLY A 184 -6.17 15.26 -9.92
N GLY A 185 -5.18 14.45 -9.52
CA GLY A 185 -4.13 13.92 -10.40
C GLY A 185 -4.55 12.78 -11.34
N ASP A 186 -5.52 11.94 -10.96
CA ASP A 186 -5.95 10.83 -11.79
C ASP A 186 -7.41 10.40 -11.54
N TYR A 187 -7.93 9.53 -12.41
CA TYR A 187 -9.25 8.91 -12.25
C TYR A 187 -9.20 7.72 -11.30
N ARG A 188 -10.28 7.48 -10.53
CA ARG A 188 -10.34 6.36 -9.58
C ARG A 188 -10.04 5.01 -10.23
N TRP A 189 -10.59 4.75 -11.42
CA TRP A 189 -10.37 3.49 -12.14
C TRP A 189 -8.90 3.23 -12.49
N ARG A 190 -8.12 4.29 -12.78
CA ARG A 190 -6.69 4.16 -13.07
C ARG A 190 -5.90 3.75 -11.84
N ASN A 191 -6.28 4.30 -10.68
CA ASN A 191 -5.70 3.89 -9.40
C ASN A 191 -6.01 2.41 -9.14
N THR A 192 -7.27 1.99 -9.31
CA THR A 192 -7.69 0.59 -9.16
C THR A 192 -6.90 -0.34 -10.10
N ALA A 193 -6.70 0.03 -11.36
CA ALA A 193 -5.90 -0.74 -12.31
C ALA A 193 -4.42 -0.85 -11.90
N GLN A 194 -3.83 0.20 -11.31
CA GLN A 194 -2.46 0.15 -10.78
C GLN A 194 -2.33 -0.76 -9.56
N TRP A 195 -3.36 -0.81 -8.70
CA TRP A 195 -3.42 -1.78 -7.60
C TRP A 195 -3.49 -3.22 -8.11
N GLU A 196 -4.31 -3.49 -9.13
CA GLU A 196 -4.36 -4.81 -9.74
C GLU A 196 -3.00 -5.20 -10.35
N ARG A 197 -2.31 -4.28 -11.01
CA ARG A 197 -0.93 -4.52 -11.47
C ARG A 197 0.01 -4.90 -10.33
N LYS A 198 -0.06 -4.20 -9.19
CA LYS A 198 0.76 -4.54 -8.01
C LYS A 198 0.43 -5.94 -7.50
N HIS A 199 -0.85 -6.31 -7.48
CA HIS A 199 -1.29 -7.64 -7.07
C HIS A 199 -0.77 -8.73 -8.03
N MET A 200 -0.91 -8.52 -9.34
CA MET A 200 -0.42 -9.43 -10.38
C MET A 200 1.10 -9.63 -10.37
N ILE A 201 1.88 -8.65 -9.90
CA ILE A 201 3.32 -8.82 -9.68
C ILE A 201 3.59 -9.79 -8.52
N GLY A 202 2.86 -9.64 -7.41
CA GLY A 202 2.95 -10.57 -6.29
C GLY A 202 2.57 -12.01 -6.66
N GLU A 203 1.68 -12.17 -7.64
CA GLU A 203 1.29 -13.47 -8.20
C GLU A 203 2.23 -13.96 -9.33
N GLY A 204 3.22 -13.16 -9.75
CA GLY A 204 4.15 -13.52 -10.81
C GLY A 204 3.59 -13.45 -12.25
N LEU A 205 2.41 -12.84 -12.45
CA LEU A 205 1.81 -12.66 -13.78
C LEU A 205 2.44 -11.49 -14.56
N LEU A 206 3.00 -10.51 -13.84
CA LEU A 206 3.74 -9.38 -14.39
C LEU A 206 5.13 -9.31 -13.77
N ARG A 207 6.08 -8.73 -14.51
CA ARG A 207 7.46 -8.54 -14.03
C ARG A 207 7.56 -7.41 -13.00
N ASP A 208 8.35 -7.62 -11.97
CA ASP A 208 8.69 -6.63 -10.95
C ASP A 208 9.90 -5.76 -11.36
N ASP A 209 10.76 -6.28 -12.24
CA ASP A 209 12.02 -5.69 -12.70
C ASP A 209 11.91 -4.92 -14.04
N SER A 210 10.70 -4.62 -14.50
CA SER A 210 10.48 -3.83 -15.72
C SER A 210 11.01 -2.39 -15.60
N PRO A 211 11.42 -1.76 -16.72
CA PRO A 211 11.82 -0.36 -16.73
C PRO A 211 10.74 0.57 -16.17
N LYS A 212 11.16 1.70 -15.59
CA LYS A 212 10.23 2.70 -15.04
C LYS A 212 9.21 3.14 -16.09
N GLY A 213 7.93 3.06 -15.72
CA GLY A 213 6.82 3.44 -16.61
C GLY A 213 6.47 2.38 -17.66
N VAL A 214 7.07 1.19 -17.61
CA VAL A 214 6.75 0.06 -18.49
C VAL A 214 6.19 -1.08 -17.64
N TRP A 215 5.13 -1.71 -18.14
CA TRP A 215 4.63 -2.97 -17.60
C TRP A 215 4.95 -4.08 -18.60
N GLU A 216 5.41 -5.22 -18.09
CA GLU A 216 5.75 -6.39 -18.91
C GLU A 216 5.06 -7.63 -18.35
N MET A 217 4.52 -8.43 -19.25
CA MET A 217 3.84 -9.69 -18.96
C MET A 217 4.86 -10.84 -18.89
N THR A 218 4.72 -11.70 -17.88
CA THR A 218 5.50 -12.93 -17.78
C THR A 218 4.87 -14.06 -18.60
N GLU A 219 5.57 -15.18 -18.73
CA GLU A 219 4.97 -16.40 -19.31
C GLU A 219 3.77 -16.90 -18.50
N ALA A 220 3.82 -16.79 -17.17
CA ALA A 220 2.69 -17.13 -16.30
C ALA A 220 1.47 -16.24 -16.58
N GLY A 221 1.70 -14.94 -16.84
CA GLY A 221 0.65 -14.01 -17.28
C GLY A 221 0.00 -14.41 -18.61
N ARG A 222 0.79 -14.84 -19.59
CA ARG A 222 0.29 -15.37 -20.87
C ARG A 222 -0.55 -16.64 -20.67
N ALA A 223 0.00 -17.61 -19.96
CA ALA A 223 -0.69 -18.87 -19.67
C ALA A 223 -2.02 -18.64 -18.93
N TYR A 224 -2.04 -17.71 -17.97
CA TYR A 224 -3.26 -17.32 -17.28
C TYR A 224 -4.31 -16.74 -18.24
N LEU A 225 -3.90 -15.85 -19.14
CA LEU A 225 -4.81 -15.24 -20.11
C LEU A 225 -5.39 -16.29 -21.08
N GLU A 226 -4.58 -17.25 -21.53
CA GLU A 226 -5.04 -18.36 -22.36
C GLU A 226 -6.01 -19.28 -21.60
N GLN A 227 -5.71 -19.61 -20.35
CA GLN A 227 -6.58 -20.43 -19.51
C GLN A 227 -7.95 -19.77 -19.30
N VAL A 228 -7.99 -18.47 -19.04
CA VAL A 228 -9.26 -17.73 -18.89
C VAL A 228 -10.07 -17.73 -20.20
N ARG A 229 -9.41 -17.65 -21.35
CA ARG A 229 -10.09 -17.73 -22.66
C ARG A 229 -10.68 -19.10 -22.94
N GLN A 230 -9.98 -20.17 -22.54
CA GLN A 230 -10.47 -21.54 -22.69
C GLN A 230 -11.69 -21.78 -21.78
N GLN A 231 -11.62 -21.34 -20.53
CA GLN A 231 -12.73 -21.47 -19.58
C GLN A 231 -13.96 -20.63 -19.97
N GLY A 232 -13.76 -19.44 -20.53
CA GLY A 232 -14.86 -18.61 -21.05
C GLY A 232 -15.48 -19.12 -22.36
N GLY A 233 -14.83 -20.05 -23.06
CA GLY A 233 -15.34 -20.69 -24.27
C GLY A 233 -16.23 -21.91 -23.99
N GLU A 234 -16.03 -22.58 -22.86
CA GLU A 234 -16.77 -23.80 -22.49
C GLU A 234 -18.15 -23.52 -21.88
N GLU A 235 -18.41 -22.31 -21.36
CA GLU A 235 -19.72 -21.92 -20.82
C GLU A 235 -20.76 -21.54 -21.91
N HIS A 236 -20.44 -21.72 -23.20
CA HIS A 236 -21.30 -21.34 -24.32
C HIS A 236 -21.44 -22.45 -25.39
N GLU A 237 -21.75 -23.68 -24.97
CA GLU A 237 -22.26 -24.72 -25.88
C GLU A 237 -23.61 -25.26 -25.36
N PRO A 238 -24.72 -25.07 -26.10
CA PRO A 238 -26.08 -25.47 -25.70
C PRO A 238 -26.36 -26.98 -25.82
#